data_AF-A0A9R0RU42-F1
#
_entry.id   AF-A0A9R0RU42-F1
#
_cell.length_a   1.000
_cell.length_b   1.000
_cell.length_c   1.000
_cell.angle_alpha   90.00
_cell.angle_beta   90.00
_cell.angle_gamma   90.00
#
_symmetry.space_group_name_H-M   'P 1'
#
loop_
_entity.id
_entity.type
_entity.pdbx_description
1 polymer ?
#
loop_
_entity_poly.entity_id
_entity_poly.type
_entity_poly.pdbx_seq_one_letter_code
_entity_poly.pdbx_strand_id
1 'polypeptide(L)'
;MPPPRRAGAGDTSAFFAATLVLWAVSVGFEIGARGRRELAAVAAGFAFFQAANTAVRAAVSRDLAVIFVLLCQWRTKGLENMFQHEELVGSSWIGAYSALCFSCGYFAYDQLDMLRYRLYSGWIPGILMHHLILLICFTLALYRNVTINYLILTLLCEMHSIFLHVRKLRRMAGFRDFNRKLVKLEWVLNWTTFVTARVICHILITYRLITDAHKFDKGIELPLALSGMAGMNVLNVSLGLDLFKAFARERNQQTHQD
;
A
#
# COMPACT_ATOMS: atom_id res chain seq x y z
N MET A 1 -30.55 -0.81 26.41
CA MET A 1 -30.56 -0.14 25.09
C MET A 1 -29.56 -0.82 24.17
N PRO A 2 -29.90 -1.15 22.91
CA PRO A 2 -28.89 -1.44 21.90
C PRO A 2 -28.07 -0.17 21.59
N PRO A 3 -26.80 -0.27 21.19
CA PRO A 3 -26.01 0.89 20.79
C PRO A 3 -26.60 1.54 19.53
N PRO A 4 -26.50 2.87 19.37
CA PRO A 4 -27.01 3.55 18.19
C PRO A 4 -26.32 3.02 16.93
N ARG A 5 -27.11 2.58 15.94
CA ARG A 5 -26.60 2.24 14.61
C ARG A 5 -25.96 3.50 14.02
N ARG A 6 -24.67 3.45 13.72
CA ARG A 6 -23.95 4.52 13.01
C ARG A 6 -24.48 4.65 11.58
N ALA A 7 -25.47 5.52 11.39
CA ALA A 7 -25.84 6.03 10.07
C ALA A 7 -24.57 6.59 9.37
N GLY A 8 -24.40 6.30 8.08
CA GLY A 8 -23.19 6.62 7.32
C GLY A 8 -22.16 5.49 7.21
N ALA A 9 -22.15 4.48 8.09
CA ALA A 9 -21.25 3.33 7.92
C ALA A 9 -21.68 2.43 6.73
N GLY A 10 -22.99 2.33 6.46
CA GLY A 10 -23.54 1.58 5.34
C GLY A 10 -23.13 2.18 4.00
N ASP A 11 -23.45 3.45 3.79
CA ASP A 11 -23.26 4.17 2.52
C ASP A 11 -21.79 4.24 2.10
N THR A 12 -20.91 4.52 3.08
CA THR A 12 -19.45 4.49 2.89
C THR A 12 -18.98 3.11 2.42
N SER A 13 -19.45 2.04 3.07
CA SER A 13 -19.07 0.67 2.70
C SER A 13 -19.60 0.24 1.33
N ALA A 14 -20.80 0.72 0.96
CA ALA A 14 -21.42 0.46 -0.33
C ALA A 14 -20.64 1.15 -1.46
N PHE A 15 -20.17 2.39 -1.25
CA PHE A 15 -19.31 3.09 -2.21
C PHE A 15 -18.03 2.30 -2.52
N PHE A 16 -17.25 1.94 -1.49
CA PHE A 16 -15.99 1.20 -1.69
C PHE A 16 -16.21 -0.20 -2.28
N ALA A 17 -17.31 -0.88 -1.91
CA ALA A 17 -17.69 -2.16 -2.52
C ALA A 17 -18.06 -1.99 -4.00
N ALA A 18 -18.85 -0.97 -4.35
CA ALA A 18 -19.22 -0.69 -5.73
C ALA A 18 -17.99 -0.35 -6.59
N THR A 19 -17.05 0.48 -6.08
CA THR A 19 -15.80 0.78 -6.80
C THR A 19 -14.95 -0.47 -7.01
N LEU A 20 -14.89 -1.38 -6.03
CA LEU A 20 -14.12 -2.63 -6.13
C LEU A 20 -14.75 -3.61 -7.13
N VAL A 21 -16.08 -3.70 -7.18
CA VAL A 21 -16.82 -4.52 -8.16
C VAL A 21 -16.64 -3.97 -9.57
N LEU A 22 -16.80 -2.65 -9.78
CA LEU A 22 -16.59 -2.01 -11.08
C LEU A 22 -15.15 -2.20 -11.58
N TRP A 23 -14.17 -2.05 -10.69
CA TRP A 23 -12.76 -2.34 -10.97
C TRP A 23 -12.55 -3.81 -11.38
N ALA A 24 -13.11 -4.76 -10.63
CA ALA A 24 -12.96 -6.19 -10.93
C ALA A 24 -13.61 -6.57 -12.27
N VAL A 25 -14.76 -5.98 -12.62
CA VAL A 25 -15.42 -6.15 -13.92
C VAL A 25 -14.55 -5.59 -15.05
N SER A 26 -13.95 -4.41 -14.87
CA SER A 26 -13.01 -3.82 -15.84
C SER A 26 -11.80 -4.72 -16.11
N VAL A 27 -11.16 -5.24 -15.06
CA VAL A 27 -10.00 -6.15 -15.19
C VAL A 27 -10.42 -7.48 -15.83
N GLY A 28 -11.58 -8.04 -15.44
CA GLY A 28 -12.13 -9.25 -16.06
C GLY A 28 -12.44 -9.08 -17.55
N PHE A 29 -12.94 -7.92 -17.96
CA PHE A 29 -13.21 -7.60 -19.36
C PHE A 29 -11.91 -7.52 -20.20
N GLU A 30 -10.87 -6.85 -19.70
CA GLU A 30 -9.57 -6.78 -20.39
C GLU A 30 -8.90 -8.17 -20.52
N ILE A 31 -9.01 -9.03 -19.50
CA ILE A 31 -8.49 -10.41 -19.56
C ILE A 31 -9.30 -11.27 -20.56
N GLY A 32 -10.63 -11.25 -20.44
CA GLY A 32 -11.52 -12.18 -21.17
C GLY A 32 -11.89 -11.71 -22.57
N ALA A 33 -12.36 -10.47 -22.73
CA ALA A 33 -12.86 -9.94 -24.00
C ALA A 33 -11.75 -9.33 -24.87
N ARG A 34 -10.69 -8.75 -24.26
CA ARG A 34 -9.53 -8.22 -24.99
C ARG A 34 -8.31 -9.15 -25.02
N GLY A 35 -8.38 -10.30 -24.34
CA GLY A 35 -7.33 -11.32 -24.38
C GLY A 35 -6.01 -10.94 -23.72
N ARG A 36 -5.96 -9.89 -22.88
CA ARG A 36 -4.73 -9.42 -22.20
C ARG A 36 -4.31 -10.37 -21.07
N ARG A 37 -3.76 -11.53 -21.45
CA ARG A 37 -3.36 -12.61 -20.53
C ARG A 37 -2.32 -12.19 -19.49
N GLU A 38 -1.51 -11.18 -19.77
CA GLU A 38 -0.61 -10.52 -18.81
C GLU A 38 -1.31 -10.00 -17.53
N LEU A 39 -2.59 -9.61 -17.62
CA LEU A 39 -3.38 -9.16 -16.47
C LEU A 39 -3.91 -10.33 -15.63
N ALA A 40 -3.82 -11.59 -16.09
CA ALA A 40 -4.19 -12.76 -15.29
C ALA A 40 -3.34 -12.89 -14.02
N ALA A 41 -2.15 -12.29 -13.97
CA ALA A 41 -1.34 -12.18 -12.76
C ALA A 41 -2.04 -11.41 -11.62
N VAL A 42 -2.96 -10.48 -11.93
CA VAL A 42 -3.82 -9.80 -10.94
C VAL A 42 -4.78 -10.80 -10.28
N ALA A 43 -5.46 -11.60 -11.10
CA ALA A 43 -6.37 -12.65 -10.62
C ALA A 43 -5.61 -13.74 -9.84
N ALA A 44 -4.42 -14.14 -10.32
CA ALA A 44 -3.55 -15.09 -9.63
C ALA A 44 -3.07 -14.55 -8.27
N GLY A 45 -2.71 -13.26 -8.18
CA GLY A 45 -2.37 -12.60 -6.92
C GLY A 45 -3.53 -12.61 -5.94
N PHE A 46 -4.72 -12.17 -6.37
CA PHE A 46 -5.93 -12.21 -5.53
C PHE A 46 -6.25 -13.63 -5.05
N ALA A 47 -6.24 -14.62 -5.94
CA ALA A 47 -6.50 -16.02 -5.61
C ALA A 47 -5.45 -16.59 -4.65
N PHE A 48 -4.16 -16.27 -4.85
CA PHE A 48 -3.07 -16.64 -3.94
C PHE A 48 -3.29 -16.06 -2.54
N PHE A 49 -3.59 -14.75 -2.43
CA PHE A 49 -3.82 -14.13 -1.13
C PHE A 49 -5.09 -14.62 -0.45
N GLN A 50 -6.14 -14.96 -1.20
CA GLN A 50 -7.33 -15.60 -0.67
C GLN A 50 -7.04 -17.02 -0.16
N ALA A 51 -6.44 -17.88 -0.99
CA ALA A 51 -6.09 -19.26 -0.62
C ALA A 51 -5.13 -19.29 0.57
N ALA A 52 -4.08 -18.48 0.54
CA ALA A 52 -3.13 -18.40 1.64
C ALA A 52 -3.68 -17.65 2.87
N ASN A 53 -4.81 -16.90 2.82
CA ASN A 53 -5.43 -16.37 4.05
C ASN A 53 -6.33 -17.43 4.70
N THR A 54 -6.99 -18.26 3.89
CA THR A 54 -7.61 -19.50 4.34
C THR A 54 -6.59 -20.43 5.00
N ALA A 55 -5.37 -20.54 4.45
CA ALA A 55 -4.28 -21.28 5.06
C ALA A 55 -3.65 -20.58 6.29
N VAL A 56 -3.52 -19.25 6.28
CA VAL A 56 -2.95 -18.48 7.42
C VAL A 56 -3.89 -18.42 8.62
N ARG A 57 -5.19 -18.66 8.44
CA ARG A 57 -6.11 -19.01 9.55
C ARG A 57 -5.72 -20.31 10.27
N ALA A 58 -4.79 -21.11 9.73
CA ALA A 58 -4.17 -22.25 10.39
C ALA A 58 -2.68 -22.05 10.77
N ALA A 59 -1.93 -21.09 10.18
CA ALA A 59 -0.52 -20.82 10.52
C ALA A 59 0.00 -19.41 10.16
N VAL A 60 0.82 -18.82 11.03
CA VAL A 60 1.47 -17.49 10.90
C VAL A 60 2.85 -17.64 10.21
N SER A 61 3.35 -16.79 9.31
CA SER A 61 2.94 -15.43 8.85
C SER A 61 3.20 -15.22 7.32
N ARG A 62 3.21 -13.96 6.86
CA ARG A 62 3.54 -13.50 5.48
C ARG A 62 4.50 -12.30 5.51
N ASP A 63 5.31 -12.13 4.45
CA ASP A 63 5.94 -10.86 3.94
C ASP A 63 7.22 -11.06 3.06
N LEU A 64 7.66 -12.31 2.82
CA LEU A 64 8.97 -12.59 2.23
C LEU A 64 9.13 -12.28 0.72
N ALA A 65 8.05 -12.21 -0.06
CA ALA A 65 8.14 -12.15 -1.53
C ALA A 65 8.71 -10.84 -2.07
N VAL A 66 8.33 -9.69 -1.49
CA VAL A 66 8.82 -8.37 -1.91
C VAL A 66 10.31 -8.20 -1.56
N ILE A 67 10.70 -8.66 -0.36
CA ILE A 67 12.08 -8.63 0.13
C ILE A 67 12.99 -9.47 -0.78
N PHE A 68 12.52 -10.64 -1.23
CA PHE A 68 13.29 -11.54 -2.12
C PHE A 68 13.65 -10.87 -3.46
N VAL A 69 12.70 -10.21 -4.13
CA VAL A 69 12.94 -9.52 -5.41
C VAL A 69 13.98 -8.41 -5.27
N LEU A 70 13.91 -7.63 -4.19
CA LEU A 70 14.84 -6.54 -3.91
C LEU A 70 16.25 -7.03 -3.57
N LEU A 71 16.36 -8.11 -2.78
CA LEU A 71 17.65 -8.74 -2.49
C LEU A 71 18.31 -9.32 -3.76
N CYS A 72 17.51 -9.86 -4.69
CA CYS A 72 18.02 -10.33 -5.97
C CYS A 72 18.54 -9.18 -6.85
N GLN A 73 17.81 -8.07 -6.97
CA GLN A 73 18.22 -6.91 -7.80
C GLN A 73 19.38 -6.10 -7.18
N TRP A 74 19.39 -5.91 -5.85
CA TRP A 74 20.51 -5.30 -5.15
C TRP A 74 21.81 -6.05 -5.43
N ARG A 75 21.77 -7.39 -5.40
CA ARG A 75 22.94 -8.25 -5.57
C ARG A 75 23.44 -8.32 -7.03
N THR A 76 22.69 -7.83 -8.02
CA THR A 76 23.07 -7.91 -9.44
C THR A 76 23.51 -6.60 -10.08
N LYS A 77 23.04 -5.41 -9.65
CA LYS A 77 23.31 -4.14 -10.37
C LYS A 77 23.77 -2.92 -9.56
N GLY A 78 23.68 -2.93 -8.23
CA GLY A 78 24.13 -1.82 -7.37
C GLY A 78 23.19 -0.59 -7.35
N LEU A 79 23.31 0.21 -6.29
CA LEU A 79 22.29 1.19 -5.88
C LEU A 79 22.21 2.45 -6.75
N GLU A 80 23.32 2.89 -7.34
CA GLU A 80 23.39 4.13 -8.13
C GLU A 80 22.73 4.00 -9.52
N ASN A 81 22.69 2.80 -10.09
CA ASN A 81 22.12 2.57 -11.42
C ASN A 81 20.58 2.48 -11.42
N MET A 82 19.95 2.11 -10.29
CA MET A 82 18.49 2.00 -10.15
C MET A 82 17.71 3.31 -10.35
N PHE A 83 18.38 4.46 -10.38
CA PHE A 83 17.76 5.79 -10.51
C PHE A 83 17.96 6.45 -11.89
N GLN A 84 18.47 5.71 -12.88
CA GLN A 84 18.64 6.22 -14.24
C GLN A 84 17.33 6.28 -15.02
N HIS A 85 17.15 7.39 -15.73
CA HIS A 85 15.84 7.80 -16.23
C HIS A 85 15.29 6.93 -17.38
N GLU A 86 16.18 6.34 -18.20
CA GLU A 86 15.79 5.44 -19.30
C GLU A 86 15.24 4.10 -18.79
N GLU A 87 15.80 3.54 -17.72
CA GLU A 87 15.21 2.35 -17.05
C GLU A 87 13.88 2.69 -16.36
N LEU A 88 13.67 3.90 -15.84
CA LEU A 88 12.40 4.26 -15.15
C LEU A 88 11.20 4.50 -16.09
N VAL A 89 11.44 4.88 -17.35
CA VAL A 89 10.39 5.32 -18.29
C VAL A 89 10.29 4.43 -19.54
N GLY A 90 11.40 3.93 -20.07
CA GLY A 90 11.44 3.22 -21.36
C GLY A 90 11.33 1.70 -21.30
N SER A 91 11.51 1.07 -20.14
CA SER A 91 11.42 -0.39 -19.99
C SER A 91 10.85 -0.80 -18.63
N SER A 92 10.04 -1.86 -18.59
CA SER A 92 9.68 -2.48 -17.32
C SER A 92 10.88 -3.30 -16.81
N TRP A 93 11.34 -3.09 -15.57
CA TRP A 93 12.33 -4.00 -14.98
C TRP A 93 11.81 -5.46 -15.04
N ILE A 94 12.71 -6.41 -15.21
CA ILE A 94 12.36 -7.84 -15.29
C ILE A 94 11.63 -8.25 -14.00
N GLY A 95 10.33 -8.55 -14.14
CA GLY A 95 9.43 -8.88 -13.05
C GLY A 95 8.64 -7.71 -12.45
N ALA A 96 8.91 -6.44 -12.79
CA ALA A 96 8.17 -5.29 -12.25
C ALA A 96 6.70 -5.25 -12.70
N TYR A 97 6.41 -5.51 -13.98
CA TYR A 97 5.02 -5.64 -14.45
C TYR A 97 4.27 -6.73 -13.68
N SER A 98 4.87 -7.91 -13.55
CA SER A 98 4.30 -9.05 -12.82
C SER A 98 4.13 -8.78 -11.33
N ALA A 99 5.10 -8.10 -10.70
CA ALA A 99 5.02 -7.69 -9.30
C ALA A 99 3.91 -6.66 -9.08
N LEU A 100 3.77 -5.66 -9.96
CA LEU A 100 2.70 -4.67 -9.89
C LEU A 100 1.32 -5.31 -10.09
N CYS A 101 1.17 -6.24 -11.05
CA CYS A 101 -0.04 -7.07 -11.19
C CYS A 101 -0.35 -7.86 -9.91
N PHE A 102 0.63 -8.58 -9.35
CA PHE A 102 0.45 -9.42 -8.16
C PHE A 102 0.07 -8.58 -6.93
N SER A 103 0.73 -7.43 -6.74
CA SER A 103 0.40 -6.45 -5.70
C SER A 103 -0.97 -5.80 -5.91
N CYS A 104 -1.41 -5.57 -7.15
CA CYS A 104 -2.76 -5.09 -7.43
C CYS A 104 -3.82 -6.12 -6.98
N GLY A 105 -3.54 -7.42 -7.18
CA GLY A 105 -4.34 -8.52 -6.64
C GLY A 105 -4.37 -8.55 -5.11
N TYR A 106 -3.23 -8.26 -4.46
CA TYR A 106 -3.14 -8.11 -3.00
C TYR A 106 -3.99 -6.95 -2.47
N PHE A 107 -3.87 -5.74 -3.03
CA PHE A 107 -4.62 -4.57 -2.54
C PHE A 107 -6.13 -4.73 -2.71
N ALA A 108 -6.57 -5.36 -3.82
CA ALA A 108 -7.97 -5.71 -4.04
C ALA A 108 -8.47 -6.77 -3.04
N TYR A 109 -7.64 -7.77 -2.72
CA TYR A 109 -7.92 -8.75 -1.67
C TYR A 109 -8.08 -8.07 -0.30
N ASP A 110 -7.14 -7.22 0.09
CA ASP A 110 -7.13 -6.60 1.42
C ASP A 110 -8.27 -5.58 1.59
N GLN A 111 -8.60 -4.83 0.52
CA GLN A 111 -9.78 -3.96 0.49
C GLN A 111 -11.08 -4.78 0.65
N LEU A 112 -11.20 -5.95 0.02
CA LEU A 112 -12.35 -6.84 0.22
C LEU A 112 -12.44 -7.37 1.66
N ASP A 113 -11.30 -7.75 2.25
CA ASP A 113 -11.24 -8.27 3.62
C ASP A 113 -11.63 -7.20 4.65
N MET A 114 -11.10 -5.97 4.48
CA MET A 114 -11.49 -4.80 5.27
C MET A 114 -12.98 -4.47 5.17
N LEU A 115 -13.58 -4.58 3.98
CA LEU A 115 -15.02 -4.35 3.79
C LEU A 115 -15.86 -5.46 4.45
N ARG A 116 -15.50 -6.73 4.24
CA ARG A 116 -16.19 -7.90 4.78
C ARG A 116 -16.18 -7.93 6.31
N TYR A 117 -15.02 -7.68 6.93
CA TYR A 117 -14.85 -7.69 8.38
C TYR A 117 -15.00 -6.32 9.05
N ARG A 118 -15.36 -5.28 8.28
CA ARG A 118 -15.54 -3.89 8.74
C ARG A 118 -14.33 -3.34 9.52
N LEU A 119 -13.12 -3.61 9.04
CA LEU A 119 -11.86 -3.25 9.70
C LEU A 119 -11.44 -1.79 9.49
N TYR A 120 -12.41 -0.90 9.28
CA TYR A 120 -12.23 0.53 9.01
C TYR A 120 -12.99 1.39 10.03
N SER A 121 -12.60 2.66 10.14
CA SER A 121 -13.16 3.61 11.11
C SER A 121 -13.25 5.01 10.50
N GLY A 122 -14.22 5.81 10.96
CA GLY A 122 -14.51 7.15 10.44
C GLY A 122 -15.49 7.15 9.26
N TRP A 123 -15.93 8.36 8.90
CA TRP A 123 -16.79 8.61 7.73
C TRP A 123 -16.00 8.57 6.41
N ILE A 124 -14.76 9.08 6.43
CA ILE A 124 -13.78 8.88 5.36
C ILE A 124 -12.69 7.96 5.89
N PRO A 125 -12.83 6.63 5.73
CA PRO A 125 -11.83 5.67 6.20
C PRO A 125 -10.56 5.77 5.37
N GLY A 126 -9.56 6.49 5.89
CA GLY A 126 -8.30 6.78 5.19
C GLY A 126 -7.59 5.54 4.63
N ILE A 127 -7.69 4.39 5.30
CA ILE A 127 -7.12 3.12 4.83
C ILE A 127 -7.85 2.56 3.59
N LEU A 128 -9.17 2.73 3.47
CA LEU A 128 -9.89 2.33 2.25
C LEU A 128 -9.65 3.34 1.11
N MET A 129 -9.55 4.64 1.42
CA MET A 129 -9.14 5.65 0.43
C MET A 129 -7.74 5.38 -0.12
N HIS A 130 -6.80 4.99 0.75
CA HIS A 130 -5.43 4.61 0.39
C HIS A 130 -5.41 3.45 -0.61
N HIS A 131 -6.14 2.36 -0.32
CA HIS A 131 -6.22 1.20 -1.21
C HIS A 131 -6.93 1.54 -2.54
N LEU A 132 -7.96 2.38 -2.50
CA LEU A 132 -8.66 2.86 -3.70
C LEU A 132 -7.74 3.69 -4.61
N ILE A 133 -6.96 4.62 -4.05
CA ILE A 133 -6.00 5.44 -4.81
C ILE A 133 -4.91 4.55 -5.43
N LEU A 134 -4.34 3.62 -4.65
CA LEU A 134 -3.35 2.66 -5.15
C LEU A 134 -3.91 1.79 -6.28
N LEU A 135 -5.10 1.20 -6.12
CA LEU A 135 -5.73 0.37 -7.16
C LEU A 135 -5.97 1.15 -8.46
N ILE A 136 -6.46 2.40 -8.37
CA ILE A 136 -6.70 3.25 -9.54
C ILE A 136 -5.38 3.56 -10.27
N CYS A 137 -4.36 4.04 -9.55
CA CYS A 137 -3.07 4.39 -10.13
C CYS A 137 -2.36 3.16 -10.74
N PHE A 138 -2.38 2.02 -10.04
CA PHE A 138 -1.70 0.79 -10.48
C PHE A 138 -2.37 0.22 -11.73
N THR A 139 -3.71 0.23 -11.76
CA THR A 139 -4.46 -0.33 -12.90
C THR A 139 -4.29 0.52 -14.15
N LEU A 140 -4.27 1.86 -14.04
CA LEU A 140 -4.01 2.71 -15.21
C LEU A 140 -2.59 2.43 -15.77
N ALA A 141 -1.59 2.32 -14.91
CA ALA A 141 -0.23 2.03 -15.33
C ALA A 141 -0.07 0.64 -15.99
N LEU A 142 -0.76 -0.38 -15.49
CA LEU A 142 -0.82 -1.69 -16.16
C LEU A 142 -1.57 -1.63 -17.51
N TYR A 143 -2.66 -0.85 -17.57
CA TYR A 143 -3.43 -0.69 -18.80
C TYR A 143 -2.66 0.05 -19.90
N ARG A 144 -1.88 1.07 -19.53
CA ARG A 144 -1.13 1.95 -20.45
C ARG A 144 0.33 1.52 -20.65
N ASN A 145 0.87 0.69 -19.74
CA ASN A 145 2.26 0.25 -19.69
C ASN A 145 3.29 1.39 -19.49
N VAL A 146 2.89 2.43 -18.75
CA VAL A 146 3.70 3.63 -18.44
C VAL A 146 3.80 3.80 -16.92
N THR A 147 4.87 4.43 -16.41
CA THR A 147 5.12 4.73 -14.98
C THR A 147 5.24 3.53 -14.01
N ILE A 148 5.32 2.29 -14.52
CA ILE A 148 5.38 1.08 -13.68
C ILE A 148 6.48 1.16 -12.63
N ASN A 149 7.68 1.62 -12.99
CA ASN A 149 8.81 1.65 -12.06
C ASN A 149 8.66 2.74 -10.98
N TYR A 150 7.94 3.83 -11.25
CA TYR A 150 7.49 4.77 -10.20
C TYR A 150 6.56 4.11 -9.20
N LEU A 151 5.68 3.22 -9.65
CA LEU A 151 4.73 2.53 -8.78
C LEU A 151 5.35 1.35 -8.02
N ILE A 152 6.44 0.75 -8.54
CA ILE A 152 7.32 -0.13 -7.75
C ILE A 152 7.99 0.64 -6.60
N LEU A 153 8.42 1.89 -6.80
CA LEU A 153 8.93 2.72 -5.69
C LEU A 153 7.81 3.07 -4.69
N THR A 154 6.58 3.31 -5.15
CA THR A 154 5.41 3.46 -4.25
C THR A 154 5.13 2.17 -3.47
N LEU A 155 5.31 0.99 -4.06
CA LEU A 155 5.21 -0.30 -3.34
C LEU A 155 6.23 -0.44 -2.20
N LEU A 156 7.44 0.10 -2.35
CA LEU A 156 8.41 0.16 -1.25
C LEU A 156 7.91 1.04 -0.10
N CYS A 157 7.20 2.12 -0.39
CA CYS A 157 6.58 2.99 0.62
C CYS A 157 5.50 2.26 1.43
N GLU A 158 4.86 1.25 0.82
CA GLU A 158 3.87 0.39 1.46
C GLU A 158 4.47 -0.67 2.39
N MET A 159 5.76 -0.99 2.29
CA MET A 159 6.43 -1.86 3.27
C MET A 159 6.45 -1.25 4.69
N HIS A 160 6.25 0.06 4.85
CA HIS A 160 6.05 0.66 6.18
C HIS A 160 4.79 0.12 6.89
N SER A 161 3.75 -0.27 6.13
CA SER A 161 2.52 -0.81 6.70
C SER A 161 2.77 -2.07 7.53
N ILE A 162 3.75 -2.92 7.14
CA ILE A 162 4.15 -4.13 7.86
C ILE A 162 4.45 -3.82 9.33
N PHE A 163 5.27 -2.80 9.60
CA PHE A 163 5.64 -2.41 10.97
C PHE A 163 4.43 -1.91 11.77
N LEU A 164 3.48 -1.21 11.13
CA LEU A 164 2.21 -0.81 11.73
C LEU A 164 1.30 -2.01 12.02
N HIS A 165 1.22 -2.98 11.10
CA HIS A 165 0.43 -4.20 11.25
C HIS A 165 1.00 -5.11 12.35
N VAL A 166 2.30 -5.36 12.37
CA VAL A 166 2.99 -6.10 13.45
C VAL A 166 2.73 -5.43 14.81
N ARG A 167 2.87 -4.10 14.89
CA ARG A 167 2.56 -3.33 16.11
C ARG A 167 1.09 -3.48 16.54
N LYS A 168 0.15 -3.42 15.59
CA LYS A 168 -1.29 -3.60 15.85
C LYS A 168 -1.60 -5.02 16.31
N LEU A 169 -1.06 -6.04 15.64
CA LEU A 169 -1.20 -7.46 15.99
C LEU A 169 -0.73 -7.75 17.41
N ARG A 170 0.49 -7.31 17.77
CA ARG A 170 1.01 -7.48 19.13
C ARG A 170 0.14 -6.79 20.18
N ARG A 171 -0.34 -5.57 19.92
CA ARG A 171 -1.28 -4.87 20.82
C ARG A 171 -2.61 -5.59 20.99
N MET A 172 -3.12 -6.24 19.93
CA MET A 172 -4.33 -7.07 20.00
C MET A 172 -4.08 -8.40 20.72
N ALA A 173 -2.87 -8.96 20.63
CA ALA A 173 -2.46 -10.18 21.32
C ALA A 173 -2.14 -9.99 22.82
N GLY A 174 -2.43 -8.82 23.41
CA GLY A 174 -2.28 -8.58 24.86
C GLY A 174 -0.85 -8.40 25.36
N PHE A 175 0.18 -8.49 24.51
CA PHE A 175 1.59 -8.28 24.88
C PHE A 175 1.92 -6.78 25.05
N ARG A 176 1.26 -6.13 26.02
CA ARG A 176 1.39 -4.69 26.28
C ARG A 176 2.65 -4.33 27.06
N ASP A 177 3.08 -5.22 27.96
CA ASP A 177 4.02 -4.86 29.05
C ASP A 177 5.37 -5.59 28.99
N PHE A 178 5.70 -6.28 27.89
CA PHE A 178 7.00 -6.96 27.76
C PHE A 178 8.13 -6.01 27.33
N ASN A 179 8.99 -5.69 28.31
CA ASN A 179 10.33 -5.12 28.18
C ASN A 179 10.40 -3.72 27.53
N ARG A 180 10.73 -2.70 28.34
CA ARG A 180 10.95 -1.29 27.91
C ARG A 180 11.90 -1.18 26.70
N LYS A 181 12.83 -2.13 26.52
CA LYS A 181 13.73 -2.19 25.36
C LYS A 181 13.02 -2.56 24.05
N LEU A 182 12.06 -3.50 24.07
CA LEU A 182 11.28 -3.89 22.88
C LEU A 182 10.37 -2.75 22.42
N VAL A 183 9.62 -2.14 23.34
CA VAL A 183 8.75 -1.00 23.03
C VAL A 183 9.55 0.18 22.47
N LYS A 184 10.75 0.45 23.01
CA LYS A 184 11.66 1.48 22.47
C LYS A 184 12.20 1.10 21.08
N LEU A 185 12.59 -0.15 20.88
CA LEU A 185 13.09 -0.66 19.59
C LEU A 185 12.01 -0.55 18.50
N GLU A 186 10.78 -0.95 18.77
CA GLU A 186 9.67 -0.83 17.81
C GLU A 186 9.34 0.62 17.49
N TRP A 187 9.40 1.52 18.47
CA TRP A 187 9.21 2.95 18.22
C TRP A 187 10.31 3.52 17.34
N VAL A 188 11.57 3.12 17.55
CA VAL A 188 12.69 3.46 16.68
C VAL A 188 12.47 2.89 15.27
N LEU A 189 12.17 1.60 15.13
CA LEU A 189 11.92 0.97 13.83
C LEU A 189 10.74 1.63 13.09
N ASN A 190 9.65 1.95 13.79
CA ASN A 190 8.49 2.60 13.22
C ASN A 190 8.78 4.04 12.79
N TRP A 191 9.55 4.81 13.57
CA TRP A 191 9.96 6.17 13.17
C TRP A 191 10.96 6.15 12.01
N THR A 192 11.98 5.30 12.08
CA THR A 192 12.98 5.14 11.02
C THR A 192 12.31 4.74 9.71
N THR A 193 11.45 3.73 9.71
CA THR A 193 10.74 3.29 8.50
C THR A 193 9.71 4.30 8.00
N PHE A 194 9.08 5.08 8.87
CA PHE A 194 8.22 6.20 8.45
C PHE A 194 9.05 7.29 7.72
N VAL A 195 10.20 7.68 8.27
CA VAL A 195 11.07 8.69 7.64
C VAL A 195 11.66 8.17 6.33
N THR A 196 12.25 6.97 6.32
CA THR A 196 12.92 6.46 5.12
C THR A 196 11.92 6.03 4.05
N ALA A 197 11.00 5.11 4.37
CA ALA A 197 10.12 4.52 3.37
C ALA A 197 8.94 5.41 3.00
N ARG A 198 8.49 6.35 3.86
CA ARG A 198 7.38 7.26 3.52
C ARG A 198 7.86 8.67 3.20
N VAL A 199 8.53 9.36 4.12
CA VAL A 199 8.89 10.78 3.89
C VAL A 199 9.90 10.93 2.76
N ILE A 200 11.06 10.26 2.83
CA ILE A 200 12.12 10.40 1.82
C ILE A 200 11.64 9.85 0.47
N CYS A 201 11.07 8.65 0.42
CA CYS A 201 10.59 8.08 -0.85
C CYS A 201 9.48 8.92 -1.50
N HIS A 202 8.51 9.46 -0.74
CA HIS A 202 7.47 10.32 -1.34
C HIS A 202 8.03 11.66 -1.85
N ILE A 203 9.02 12.24 -1.16
CA ILE A 203 9.72 13.44 -1.66
C ILE A 203 10.44 13.11 -2.98
N LEU A 204 11.16 11.99 -3.04
CA LEU A 204 11.86 11.55 -4.26
C LEU A 204 10.90 11.28 -5.43
N ILE A 205 9.80 10.56 -5.19
CA ILE A 205 8.79 10.26 -6.21
C ILE A 205 8.09 11.56 -6.66
N THR A 206 7.71 12.45 -5.74
CA THR A 206 7.07 13.73 -6.07
C THR A 206 8.00 14.65 -6.86
N TYR A 207 9.27 14.76 -6.44
CA TYR A 207 10.30 15.52 -7.16
C TYR A 207 10.48 14.99 -8.57
N ARG A 208 10.68 13.67 -8.72
CA ARG A 208 10.86 13.02 -10.03
C ARG A 208 9.65 13.19 -10.94
N LEU A 209 8.44 13.02 -10.41
CA LEU A 209 7.18 13.21 -11.13
C LEU A 209 7.05 14.66 -11.65
N ILE A 210 7.45 15.65 -10.87
CA ILE A 210 7.45 17.07 -11.29
C ILE A 210 8.53 17.32 -12.34
N THR A 211 9.76 16.82 -12.15
CA THR A 211 10.85 17.03 -13.12
C THR A 211 10.56 16.36 -14.47
N ASP A 212 9.94 15.18 -14.44
CA ASP A 212 9.63 14.40 -15.65
C ASP A 212 8.25 14.70 -16.23
N ALA A 213 7.48 15.63 -15.64
CA ALA A 213 6.13 15.99 -16.09
C ALA A 213 6.07 16.36 -17.58
N HIS A 214 7.12 16.97 -18.14
CA HIS A 214 7.23 17.33 -19.55
C HIS A 214 7.42 16.15 -20.51
N LYS A 215 7.68 14.94 -19.99
CA LYS A 215 7.90 13.70 -20.74
C LYS A 215 6.66 12.79 -20.76
N PHE A 216 5.62 13.15 -20.00
CA PHE A 216 4.34 12.49 -20.09
C PHE A 216 3.63 12.93 -21.38
N ASP A 217 3.02 11.96 -22.07
CA ASP A 217 2.14 12.26 -23.19
C ASP A 217 0.95 13.14 -22.75
N LYS A 218 0.38 13.88 -23.69
CA LYS A 218 -0.75 14.81 -23.48
C LYS A 218 -2.08 14.08 -23.23
N GLY A 219 -2.14 13.32 -22.13
CA GLY A 219 -3.30 12.53 -21.71
C GLY A 219 -3.61 12.67 -20.22
N ILE A 220 -4.49 11.80 -19.73
CA ILE A 220 -4.97 11.80 -18.32
C ILE A 220 -3.93 11.32 -17.30
N GLU A 221 -2.79 10.81 -17.76
CA GLU A 221 -1.77 10.14 -16.94
C GLU A 221 -1.07 11.10 -15.98
N LEU A 222 -0.61 12.26 -16.46
CA LEU A 222 0.04 13.26 -15.61
C LEU A 222 -0.91 13.85 -14.55
N PRO A 223 -2.14 14.31 -14.89
CA PRO A 223 -3.13 14.73 -13.89
C PRO A 223 -3.47 13.64 -12.86
N LEU A 224 -3.58 12.37 -13.27
CA LEU A 224 -3.87 11.28 -12.33
C LEU A 224 -2.66 10.96 -11.44
N ALA A 225 -1.45 10.95 -11.98
CA ALA A 225 -0.24 10.72 -11.18
C ALA A 225 -0.02 11.84 -10.15
N LEU A 226 -0.22 13.10 -10.54
CA LEU A 226 -0.11 14.25 -9.64
C LEU A 226 -1.18 14.22 -8.54
N SER A 227 -2.45 13.95 -8.88
CA SER A 227 -3.53 13.86 -7.90
C SER A 227 -3.40 12.64 -6.98
N GLY A 228 -2.95 11.50 -7.50
CA GLY A 228 -2.59 10.32 -6.72
C GLY A 228 -1.49 10.61 -5.71
N MET A 229 -0.36 11.19 -6.14
CA MET A 229 0.73 11.57 -5.22
C MET A 229 0.31 12.62 -4.19
N ALA A 230 -0.51 13.61 -4.58
CA ALA A 230 -1.07 14.58 -3.64
C ALA A 230 -1.93 13.90 -2.56
N GLY A 231 -2.86 13.02 -2.97
CA GLY A 231 -3.71 12.27 -2.04
C GLY A 231 -2.90 11.39 -1.08
N MET A 232 -1.91 10.67 -1.59
CA MET A 232 -1.03 9.82 -0.78
C MET A 232 -0.16 10.64 0.19
N ASN A 233 0.29 11.83 -0.21
CA ASN A 233 1.03 12.74 0.69
C ASN A 233 0.14 13.26 1.83
N VAL A 234 -1.13 13.61 1.57
CA VAL A 234 -2.11 13.99 2.61
C VAL A 234 -2.37 12.84 3.60
N LEU A 235 -2.50 11.61 3.10
CA LEU A 235 -2.65 10.42 3.94
C LEU A 235 -1.41 10.15 4.80
N ASN A 236 -0.19 10.33 4.25
CA ASN A 236 1.06 10.19 4.99
C ASN A 236 1.23 11.27 6.09
N VAL A 237 0.87 12.52 5.83
CA VAL A 237 0.84 13.58 6.87
C VAL A 237 -0.13 13.21 8.00
N SER A 238 -1.33 12.74 7.64
CA SER A 238 -2.35 12.31 8.62
C SER A 238 -1.85 11.16 9.50
N LEU A 239 -1.23 10.15 8.89
CA LEU A 239 -0.59 9.03 9.58
C LEU A 239 0.55 9.50 10.51
N GLY A 240 1.39 10.43 10.07
CA GLY A 240 2.47 11.00 10.88
C GLY A 240 1.96 11.73 12.13
N LEU A 241 0.87 12.50 12.00
CA LEU A 241 0.21 13.15 13.14
C LEU A 241 -0.36 12.13 14.13
N ASP A 242 -0.97 11.04 13.65
CA ASP A 242 -1.53 10.01 14.52
C ASP A 242 -0.46 9.15 15.20
N LEU A 243 0.66 8.88 14.51
CA LEU A 243 1.85 8.29 15.11
C LEU A 243 2.45 9.19 16.20
N PHE A 244 2.57 10.49 15.95
CA PHE A 244 3.07 11.44 16.95
C PHE A 244 2.14 11.51 18.19
N LYS A 245 0.82 11.60 17.99
CA LYS A 245 -0.16 11.53 19.09
C LYS A 245 -0.06 10.23 19.88
N ALA A 246 0.13 9.09 19.20
CA ALA A 246 0.31 7.80 19.86
C ALA A 246 1.62 7.74 20.67
N PHE A 247 2.71 8.34 20.18
CA PHE A 247 3.98 8.44 20.90
C PHE A 247 3.86 9.29 22.15
N ALA A 248 3.27 10.49 22.03
CA ALA A 248 3.07 11.38 23.15
C ALA A 248 2.22 10.74 24.26
N ARG A 249 1.14 10.02 23.92
CA ARG A 249 0.31 9.29 24.89
C ARG A 249 1.07 8.18 25.61
N GLU A 250 1.79 7.34 24.87
CA GLU A 250 2.51 6.17 25.41
C GLU A 250 3.71 6.60 26.27
N ARG A 251 4.40 7.69 25.89
CA ARG A 251 5.43 8.33 26.72
C ARG A 251 4.85 8.90 28.02
N ASN A 252 3.76 9.67 27.95
CA ASN A 252 3.16 10.26 29.14
C ASN A 252 2.63 9.18 30.11
N GLN A 253 2.14 8.05 29.61
CA GLN A 253 1.75 6.91 30.45
C GLN A 253 2.94 6.29 31.20
N GLN A 254 4.12 6.21 30.58
CA GLN A 254 5.33 5.74 31.26
C GLN A 254 5.78 6.72 32.35
N THR A 255 5.74 8.03 32.09
CA THR A 255 6.10 9.07 33.08
C THR A 255 5.16 9.16 34.29
N HIS A 256 3.98 8.53 34.25
CA HIS A 256 3.07 8.41 35.40
C HIS A 256 3.17 7.05 36.12
N GLN A 257 4.09 6.19 35.72
CA GLN A 257 4.37 4.89 36.37
C GLN A 257 5.75 4.81 37.03
N ASP A 258 6.60 5.82 36.79
CA ASP A 258 7.86 6.10 37.50
C ASP A 258 7.62 7.07 38.67
#